data_AF-A0A0N7I3R9-F1
#
_entry.id   AF-A0A0N7I3R9-F1
#
_cell.length_a   1.000
_cell.length_b   1.000
_cell.length_c   1.000
_cell.angle_alpha   90.00
_cell.angle_beta   90.00
_cell.angle_gamma   90.00
#
_symmetry.space_group_name_H-M   'P 1'
#
loop_
_entity.id
_entity.type
_entity.pdbx_description
1 polymer ?
#
loop_
_entity_poly.entity_id
_entity_poly.type
_entity_poly.pdbx_seq_one_letter_code
_entity_poly.pdbx_strand_id
1 'polypeptide(L)'
;MTASPTEPPRPERLVPSRLKTDTGAGLVQERAGAKTWAAFVGSWALLAFGVVGLFTGGLAIMGVGGFCAEGGPYEIAVHCPDGTALVMNLGFLLIAIGVLLGIFGARGFGPPVHGYAWSLVFGSMGVAFLVSAFAPPAGVSVSWLVCGILFLALALLPAPLLRMGWPRSVFGRRRLDGRSLVVHGLPVRHAAVFAAAWLASVTAGALPALLLAQRFS
;
A
#
# COMPACT_ATOMS: atom_id res chain seq x y z
N MET A 1 32.42 -48.96 20.98
CA MET A 1 31.15 -48.25 20.71
C MET A 1 31.28 -46.84 21.25
N THR A 2 31.69 -45.90 20.41
CA THR A 2 31.85 -44.48 20.76
C THR A 2 30.56 -43.75 20.41
N ALA A 3 29.93 -43.15 21.42
CA ALA A 3 28.68 -42.41 21.26
C ALA A 3 28.90 -41.14 20.43
N SER A 4 28.04 -40.94 19.44
CA SER A 4 28.02 -39.74 18.59
C SER A 4 27.53 -38.53 19.41
N PRO A 5 28.18 -37.36 19.31
CA PRO A 5 27.77 -36.18 20.07
C PRO A 5 26.41 -35.67 19.59
N THR A 6 25.50 -35.50 20.55
CA THR A 6 24.16 -34.93 20.41
C THR A 6 24.21 -33.52 19.82
N GLU A 7 23.73 -33.38 18.59
CA GLU A 7 23.52 -32.10 17.92
C GLU A 7 22.47 -31.27 18.69
N PRO A 8 22.72 -29.97 18.99
CA PRO A 8 21.76 -29.14 19.70
C PRO A 8 20.47 -28.94 18.88
N PRO A 9 19.30 -28.79 19.54
CA PRO A 9 18.02 -28.66 18.87
C PRO A 9 18.02 -27.44 17.95
N ARG A 10 17.85 -27.70 16.65
CA ARG A 10 17.84 -26.69 15.59
C ARG A 10 16.59 -25.83 15.78
N PRO A 11 16.70 -24.48 15.92
CA PRO A 11 15.55 -23.62 16.20
C PRO A 11 14.48 -23.82 15.13
N GLU A 12 13.25 -24.08 15.59
CA GLU A 12 12.08 -24.38 14.78
C GLU A 12 11.96 -23.40 13.60
N ARG A 13 12.24 -23.93 12.41
CA ARG A 13 12.12 -23.19 11.17
C ARG A 13 10.68 -23.40 10.69
N LEU A 14 9.87 -22.33 10.69
CA LEU A 14 8.51 -22.26 10.12
C LEU A 14 8.53 -22.39 8.59
N VAL A 15 9.11 -23.46 8.04
CA VAL A 15 9.22 -23.66 6.60
C VAL A 15 8.82 -25.10 6.24
N PRO A 16 7.69 -25.29 5.54
CA PRO A 16 7.28 -26.62 5.08
C PRO A 16 8.29 -27.21 4.09
N SER A 17 8.56 -28.51 4.21
CA SER A 17 9.62 -29.28 3.52
C SER A 17 9.42 -29.51 2.02
N ARG A 18 8.39 -28.91 1.40
CA ARG A 18 8.07 -29.09 -0.04
C ARG A 18 7.96 -27.77 -0.82
N LEU A 19 8.89 -26.85 -0.65
CA LEU A 19 9.07 -25.77 -1.63
C LEU A 19 10.24 -26.10 -2.54
N LYS A 20 9.91 -26.60 -3.73
CA LYS A 20 10.78 -26.65 -4.91
C LYS A 20 11.50 -25.30 -4.99
N THR A 21 12.80 -25.31 -5.29
CA THR A 21 13.67 -24.13 -5.44
C THR A 21 13.23 -23.28 -6.64
N ASP A 22 12.03 -22.69 -6.57
CA ASP A 22 11.58 -21.62 -7.44
C ASP A 22 12.23 -20.32 -6.96
N THR A 23 13.56 -20.26 -7.05
CA THR A 23 14.16 -19.03 -7.55
C THR A 23 13.73 -18.95 -9.01
N GLY A 24 12.52 -18.44 -9.25
CA GLY A 24 12.05 -18.18 -10.61
C GLY A 24 13.16 -17.46 -11.38
N ALA A 25 13.37 -17.88 -12.63
CA ALA A 25 14.41 -17.35 -13.50
C ALA A 25 14.44 -15.82 -13.43
N GLY A 26 15.49 -15.23 -12.84
CA GLY A 26 15.65 -13.78 -12.74
C GLY A 26 15.88 -13.17 -11.34
N LEU A 27 15.82 -13.94 -10.24
CA LEU A 27 16.23 -13.41 -8.93
C LEU A 27 17.76 -13.47 -8.74
N VAL A 28 18.48 -12.49 -9.28
CA VAL A 28 19.92 -12.32 -9.01
C VAL A 28 20.13 -12.12 -7.50
N GLN A 29 20.92 -12.99 -6.85
CA GLN A 29 21.29 -12.91 -5.42
C GLN A 29 22.25 -11.74 -5.19
N GLU A 30 21.74 -10.52 -5.24
CA GLU A 30 22.49 -9.31 -4.87
C GLU A 30 21.97 -8.74 -3.56
N ARG A 31 22.90 -8.29 -2.72
CA ARG A 31 22.60 -7.54 -1.50
C ARG A 31 21.78 -6.30 -1.86
N ALA A 32 20.80 -5.95 -1.03
CA ALA A 32 19.97 -4.78 -1.27
C ALA A 32 20.82 -3.50 -1.27
N GLY A 33 21.15 -3.00 -2.46
CA GLY A 33 21.87 -1.75 -2.64
C GLY A 33 20.98 -0.53 -2.35
N ALA A 34 21.61 0.64 -2.22
CA ALA A 34 20.93 1.91 -1.94
C ALA A 34 19.77 2.20 -2.91
N LYS A 35 19.91 1.85 -4.20
CA LYS A 35 18.85 2.00 -5.22
C LYS A 35 17.58 1.19 -4.90
N THR A 36 17.75 -0.05 -4.42
CA THR A 36 16.61 -0.93 -4.07
C THR A 36 15.89 -0.40 -2.84
N TRP A 37 16.65 0.10 -1.86
CA TRP A 37 16.12 0.76 -0.67
C TRP A 37 15.34 2.04 -1.01
N ALA A 38 15.93 2.91 -1.82
CA ALA A 38 15.28 4.13 -2.27
C ALA A 38 13.99 3.83 -3.03
N ALA A 39 13.99 2.81 -3.88
CA ALA A 39 12.79 2.36 -4.58
C ALA A 39 11.72 1.81 -3.62
N PHE A 40 12.10 1.01 -2.62
CA PHE A 40 11.17 0.49 -1.61
C PHE A 40 10.53 1.61 -0.79
N VAL A 41 11.34 2.47 -0.18
CA VAL A 41 10.86 3.61 0.63
C VAL A 41 10.05 4.58 -0.23
N GLY A 42 10.55 4.94 -1.41
CA GLY A 42 9.86 5.82 -2.33
C GLY A 42 8.51 5.25 -2.78
N SER A 43 8.44 3.95 -3.08
CA SER A 43 7.19 3.32 -3.52
C SER A 43 6.06 3.42 -2.48
N TRP A 44 6.38 3.16 -1.21
CA TRP A 44 5.42 3.24 -0.11
C TRP A 44 5.07 4.69 0.26
N ALA A 45 6.04 5.61 0.22
CA ALA A 45 5.78 7.02 0.46
C ALA A 45 4.85 7.63 -0.60
N LEU A 46 5.09 7.34 -1.89
CA LEU A 46 4.25 7.82 -2.99
C LEU A 46 2.84 7.21 -2.94
N LEU A 47 2.74 5.91 -2.62
CA LEU A 47 1.45 5.25 -2.42
C LEU A 47 0.67 5.90 -1.28
N ALA A 48 1.31 6.10 -0.11
CA ALA A 48 0.68 6.70 1.05
C ALA A 48 0.22 8.14 0.76
N PHE A 49 1.06 8.94 0.11
CA PHE A 49 0.71 10.30 -0.30
C PHE A 49 -0.52 10.29 -1.21
N GLY A 50 -0.52 9.46 -2.26
CA GLY A 50 -1.62 9.45 -3.22
C GLY A 50 -2.92 8.88 -2.64
N VAL A 51 -2.86 7.84 -1.81
CA VAL A 51 -4.03 7.27 -1.13
C VAL A 51 -4.65 8.28 -0.17
N VAL A 52 -3.84 9.00 0.61
CA VAL A 52 -4.31 10.06 1.50
C VAL A 52 -4.88 11.22 0.69
N GLY A 53 -4.22 11.63 -0.40
CA GLY A 53 -4.73 12.68 -1.29
C GLY A 53 -6.08 12.33 -1.91
N LEU A 54 -6.29 11.07 -2.33
CA LEU A 54 -7.58 10.60 -2.81
C LEU A 54 -8.64 10.59 -1.70
N PHE A 55 -8.27 10.17 -0.50
CA PHE A 55 -9.17 10.19 0.65
C PHE A 55 -9.64 11.61 0.97
N THR A 56 -8.72 12.56 1.13
CA THR A 56 -9.05 13.95 1.45
C THR A 56 -9.76 14.66 0.29
N GLY A 57 -9.33 14.43 -0.95
CA GLY A 57 -9.98 14.99 -2.13
C GLY A 57 -11.39 14.43 -2.32
N GLY A 58 -11.59 13.14 -2.08
CA GLY A 58 -12.91 12.51 -2.09
C GLY A 58 -13.84 13.12 -1.05
N LEU A 59 -13.36 13.34 0.19
CA LEU A 59 -14.13 14.03 1.22
C LEU A 59 -14.53 15.44 0.80
N ALA A 60 -13.63 16.20 0.16
CA ALA A 60 -13.92 17.54 -0.35
C ALA A 60 -15.01 17.54 -1.45
N ILE A 61 -14.92 16.62 -2.43
CA ILE A 61 -15.94 16.48 -3.48
C ILE A 61 -17.29 16.07 -2.89
N MET A 62 -17.30 15.14 -1.94
CA MET A 62 -18.55 14.73 -1.29
C MET A 62 -19.16 15.84 -0.44
N GLY A 63 -18.33 16.73 0.12
CA GLY A 63 -18.78 17.93 0.83
C GLY A 63 -19.57 18.91 -0.04
N VAL A 64 -19.31 18.95 -1.35
CA VAL A 64 -20.06 19.79 -2.31
C VAL A 64 -21.18 19.04 -3.04
N GLY A 65 -21.51 17.82 -2.62
CA GLY A 65 -22.61 17.04 -3.18
C GLY A 65 -22.19 15.92 -4.13
N GLY A 66 -20.89 15.62 -4.25
CA GLY A 66 -20.39 14.44 -4.95
C GLY A 66 -20.02 14.63 -6.42
N PHE A 67 -20.34 15.79 -6.99
CA PHE A 67 -19.97 16.15 -8.35
C PHE A 67 -19.59 17.64 -8.38
N CYS A 68 -18.42 17.93 -8.92
CA CYS A 68 -17.97 19.28 -9.17
C CYS A 68 -17.10 19.27 -10.43
N ALA A 69 -17.00 20.42 -11.08
CA ALA A 69 -16.16 20.60 -12.26
C ALA A 69 -15.46 21.95 -12.21
N GLU A 70 -14.31 22.02 -12.87
CA GLU A 70 -13.61 23.28 -13.12
C GLU A 70 -13.14 23.34 -14.57
N GLY A 71 -13.35 24.50 -15.19
CA GLY A 71 -13.01 24.75 -16.58
C GLY A 71 -13.91 24.03 -17.59
N GLY A 72 -13.78 24.45 -18.85
CA GLY A 72 -14.51 23.89 -20.00
C GLY A 72 -15.52 24.86 -20.63
N PRO A 73 -16.08 24.49 -21.80
CA PRO A 73 -17.06 25.30 -22.52
C PRO A 73 -18.50 25.18 -21.98
N TYR A 74 -18.71 24.37 -20.93
CA TYR A 74 -20.03 24.09 -20.36
C TYR A 74 -20.28 24.91 -19.09
N GLU A 75 -21.54 25.19 -18.81
CA GLU A 75 -21.96 25.88 -17.58
C GLU A 75 -21.71 24.98 -16.35
N ILE A 76 -20.87 25.45 -15.44
CA ILE A 76 -20.48 24.71 -14.24
C ILE A 76 -21.52 24.98 -13.15
N ALA A 77 -22.31 23.95 -12.81
CA ALA A 77 -23.31 24.06 -11.75
C ALA A 77 -22.69 24.13 -10.35
N VAL A 78 -21.58 23.43 -10.11
CA VAL A 78 -20.87 23.37 -8.82
C VAL A 78 -19.37 23.38 -9.08
N HIS A 79 -18.69 24.40 -8.57
CA HIS A 79 -17.23 24.49 -8.62
C HIS A 79 -16.58 23.55 -7.60
N CYS A 80 -15.44 22.97 -7.97
CA CYS A 80 -14.66 22.17 -7.03
C CYS A 80 -13.99 23.07 -5.99
N PRO A 81 -13.83 22.59 -4.74
CA PRO A 81 -12.98 23.29 -3.78
C PRO A 81 -11.55 23.42 -4.32
N ASP A 82 -10.93 24.58 -4.11
CA ASP A 82 -9.61 24.91 -4.65
C ASP A 82 -8.60 23.79 -4.41
N GLY A 83 -7.84 23.42 -5.45
CA GLY A 83 -6.78 22.42 -5.35
C GLY A 83 -7.26 20.95 -5.28
N THR A 84 -8.55 20.67 -5.13
CA THR A 84 -9.09 19.29 -5.07
C THR A 84 -8.78 18.51 -6.35
N ALA A 85 -8.99 19.13 -7.51
CA ALA A 85 -8.68 18.51 -8.79
C ALA A 85 -7.18 18.18 -8.94
N LEU A 86 -6.30 19.08 -8.48
CA LEU A 86 -4.86 18.86 -8.51
C LEU A 86 -4.48 17.70 -7.58
N VAL A 87 -4.97 17.69 -6.34
CA VAL A 87 -4.65 16.66 -5.35
C VAL A 87 -5.11 15.28 -5.80
N MET A 88 -6.31 15.16 -6.37
CA MET A 88 -6.81 13.87 -6.86
C MET A 88 -6.03 13.36 -8.07
N ASN A 89 -5.80 14.21 -9.08
CA ASN A 89 -5.06 13.81 -10.28
C ASN A 89 -3.61 13.46 -9.95
N LEU A 90 -2.94 14.27 -9.12
CA LEU A 90 -1.59 13.99 -8.65
C LEU A 90 -1.59 12.71 -7.80
N GLY A 91 -2.60 12.50 -6.96
CA GLY A 91 -2.73 11.30 -6.13
C GLY A 91 -2.76 10.01 -6.95
N PHE A 92 -3.59 9.94 -7.99
CA PHE A 92 -3.63 8.79 -8.91
C PHE A 92 -2.29 8.57 -9.61
N LEU A 93 -1.64 9.64 -10.09
CA LEU A 93 -0.33 9.55 -10.74
C LEU A 93 0.74 9.03 -9.78
N LEU A 94 0.80 9.54 -8.55
CA LEU A 94 1.78 9.11 -7.55
C LEU A 94 1.55 7.68 -7.08
N ILE A 95 0.30 7.22 -6.97
CA ILE A 95 -0.01 5.80 -6.74
C ILE A 95 0.57 4.94 -7.87
N ALA A 96 0.31 5.30 -9.12
CA ALA A 96 0.81 4.55 -10.27
C ALA A 96 2.35 4.50 -10.30
N ILE A 97 3.01 5.65 -10.11
CA ILE A 97 4.48 5.73 -10.02
C ILE A 97 5.01 4.90 -8.85
N GLY A 98 4.36 4.98 -7.67
CA GLY A 98 4.73 4.20 -6.50
C GLY A 98 4.66 2.69 -6.77
N VAL A 99 3.59 2.23 -7.41
CA VAL A 99 3.43 0.82 -7.81
C VAL A 99 4.52 0.39 -8.78
N LEU A 100 4.78 1.18 -9.83
CA LEU A 100 5.83 0.88 -10.82
C LEU A 100 7.22 0.85 -10.19
N LEU A 101 7.52 1.80 -9.29
CA LEU A 101 8.77 1.85 -8.54
C LEU A 101 8.94 0.62 -7.63
N GLY A 102 7.85 0.14 -7.01
CA GLY A 102 7.85 -1.09 -6.24
C GLY A 102 8.10 -2.34 -7.10
N ILE A 103 7.49 -2.43 -8.28
CA ILE A 103 7.65 -3.57 -9.19
C ILE A 103 9.07 -3.60 -9.78
N PHE A 104 9.51 -2.50 -10.41
CA PHE A 104 10.73 -2.46 -11.21
C PHE A 104 11.98 -2.04 -10.41
N GLY A 105 11.80 -1.20 -9.38
CA GLY A 105 12.88 -0.69 -8.54
C GLY A 105 13.16 -1.57 -7.32
N ALA A 106 12.13 -1.90 -6.53
CA ALA A 106 12.32 -2.72 -5.33
C ALA A 106 12.48 -4.23 -5.64
N ARG A 107 11.99 -4.70 -6.80
CA ARG A 107 12.25 -6.08 -7.32
C ARG A 107 11.98 -7.21 -6.32
N GLY A 108 10.93 -7.06 -5.52
CA GLY A 108 10.53 -8.03 -4.49
C GLY A 108 11.28 -7.91 -3.16
N PHE A 109 11.96 -6.78 -2.92
CA PHE A 109 12.53 -6.40 -1.64
C PHE A 109 11.44 -5.79 -0.74
N GLY A 110 11.23 -6.39 0.44
CA GLY A 110 10.22 -5.94 1.40
C GLY A 110 8.77 -6.18 0.96
N PRO A 111 7.79 -5.70 1.76
CA PRO A 111 6.37 -5.78 1.44
C PRO A 111 6.05 -5.23 0.03
N PRO A 112 5.45 -6.03 -0.88
CA PRO A 112 5.16 -5.63 -2.24
C PRO A 112 4.01 -4.61 -2.31
N VAL A 113 4.33 -3.35 -2.64
CA VAL A 113 3.34 -2.25 -2.80
C VAL A 113 2.16 -2.63 -3.70
N HIS A 114 2.41 -3.25 -4.85
CA HIS A 114 1.36 -3.59 -5.82
C HIS A 114 0.29 -4.54 -5.25
N GLY A 115 0.64 -5.39 -4.28
CA GLY A 115 -0.32 -6.28 -3.63
C GLY A 115 -1.29 -5.56 -2.69
N TYR A 116 -0.90 -4.37 -2.20
CA TYR A 116 -1.69 -3.56 -1.27
C TYR A 116 -2.35 -2.35 -1.92
N ALA A 117 -1.85 -1.89 -3.07
CA ALA A 117 -2.34 -0.68 -3.73
C ALA A 117 -3.86 -0.72 -3.98
N TRP A 118 -4.38 -1.84 -4.48
CA TRP A 118 -5.81 -2.02 -4.71
C TRP A 118 -6.61 -1.86 -3.41
N SER A 119 -6.28 -2.64 -2.38
CA SER A 119 -6.98 -2.59 -1.09
C SER A 119 -6.89 -1.21 -0.44
N LEU A 120 -5.77 -0.52 -0.56
CA LEU A 120 -5.59 0.80 0.04
C LEU A 120 -6.39 1.87 -0.70
N VAL A 121 -6.42 1.85 -2.03
CA VAL A 121 -7.20 2.81 -2.83
C VAL A 121 -8.71 2.60 -2.64
N PHE A 122 -9.19 1.37 -2.80
CA PHE A 122 -10.62 1.09 -2.61
C PHE A 122 -11.03 1.20 -1.15
N GLY A 123 -10.14 0.79 -0.23
CA GLY A 123 -10.38 0.88 1.21
C GLY A 123 -10.48 2.33 1.66
N SER A 124 -9.55 3.20 1.25
CA SER A 124 -9.61 4.61 1.62
C SER A 124 -10.84 5.30 1.04
N MET A 125 -11.17 5.08 -0.23
CA MET A 125 -12.39 5.64 -0.84
C MET A 125 -13.66 5.11 -0.17
N GLY A 126 -13.71 3.81 0.18
CA GLY A 126 -14.82 3.22 0.93
C GLY A 126 -15.02 3.88 2.30
N VAL A 127 -13.93 4.13 3.04
CA VAL A 127 -13.99 4.87 4.31
C VAL A 127 -14.45 6.31 4.09
N ALA A 128 -13.97 6.99 3.04
CA ALA A 128 -14.40 8.35 2.73
C ALA A 128 -15.92 8.41 2.50
N PHE A 129 -16.46 7.49 1.69
CA PHE A 129 -17.91 7.40 1.46
C PHE A 129 -18.69 7.14 2.74
N LEU A 130 -18.19 6.27 3.63
CA LEU A 130 -18.84 6.03 4.92
C LEU A 130 -18.84 7.28 5.80
N VAL A 131 -17.72 8.01 5.88
CA VAL A 131 -17.66 9.28 6.62
C VAL A 131 -18.68 10.28 6.06
N SER A 132 -18.72 10.44 4.74
CA SER A 132 -19.68 11.33 4.07
C SER A 132 -21.13 10.85 4.15
N ALA A 133 -21.39 9.57 4.44
CA ALA A 133 -22.75 9.08 4.66
C ALA A 133 -23.37 9.61 5.95
N PHE A 134 -22.55 9.88 6.98
CA PHE A 134 -22.99 10.34 8.30
C PHE A 134 -22.77 11.85 8.54
N ALA A 135 -22.09 12.55 7.63
CA ALA A 135 -21.81 13.98 7.76
C ALA A 135 -23.05 14.91 7.58
N PRO A 136 -24.03 14.62 6.70
CA PRO A 136 -25.15 15.54 6.47
C PRO A 136 -26.07 15.69 7.70
N PRO A 137 -26.51 16.91 8.04
CA PRO A 137 -27.42 17.15 9.17
C PRO A 137 -28.84 16.62 8.93
N ALA A 138 -29.22 16.41 7.66
CA ALA A 138 -30.51 15.86 7.26
C ALA A 138 -30.66 14.35 7.49
N GLY A 139 -29.62 13.69 8.03
CA GLY A 139 -29.59 12.25 8.31
C GLY A 139 -28.61 11.50 7.41
N VAL A 140 -28.72 10.16 7.44
CA VAL A 140 -27.78 9.27 6.75
C VAL A 140 -28.06 9.23 5.25
N SER A 141 -27.04 9.53 4.43
CA SER A 141 -27.13 9.37 2.99
C SER A 141 -26.99 7.90 2.60
N VAL A 142 -28.10 7.29 2.16
CA VAL A 142 -28.14 5.89 1.71
C VAL A 142 -27.21 5.66 0.52
N SER A 143 -27.13 6.59 -0.42
CA SER A 143 -26.27 6.48 -1.60
C SER A 143 -24.79 6.40 -1.20
N TRP A 144 -24.33 7.27 -0.30
CA TRP A 144 -22.95 7.23 0.19
C TRP A 144 -22.67 5.98 1.01
N LEU A 145 -23.64 5.53 1.83
CA LEU A 145 -23.51 4.31 2.62
C LEU A 145 -23.32 3.08 1.72
N VAL A 146 -24.15 2.94 0.68
CA VAL A 146 -24.07 1.83 -0.28
C VAL A 146 -22.74 1.87 -1.03
N CYS A 147 -22.31 3.04 -1.51
CA CYS A 147 -21.01 3.21 -2.16
C CYS A 147 -19.85 2.82 -1.23
N GLY A 148 -19.88 3.25 0.03
CA GLY A 148 -18.85 2.93 1.02
C GLY A 148 -18.73 1.44 1.28
N ILE A 149 -19.84 0.74 1.50
CA ILE A 149 -19.85 -0.71 1.71
C ILE A 149 -19.33 -1.43 0.47
N LEU A 150 -19.77 -1.03 -0.73
CA LEU A 150 -19.33 -1.65 -1.99
C LEU A 150 -17.82 -1.48 -2.21
N PHE A 151 -17.28 -0.29 -1.97
CA PHE A 151 -15.84 -0.04 -2.10
C PHE A 151 -15.02 -0.81 -1.06
N LEU A 152 -15.50 -0.94 0.18
CA LEU A 152 -14.85 -1.79 1.18
C LEU A 152 -14.89 -3.28 0.78
N ALA A 153 -15.98 -3.76 0.20
CA ALA A 153 -16.04 -5.11 -0.34
C ALA A 153 -15.02 -5.32 -1.47
N LEU A 154 -14.90 -4.36 -2.40
CA LEU A 154 -13.88 -4.37 -3.45
C LEU A 154 -12.46 -4.30 -2.88
N ALA A 155 -12.24 -3.59 -1.77
CA ALA A 155 -10.94 -3.52 -1.10
C ALA A 155 -10.48 -4.89 -0.55
N LEU A 156 -11.43 -5.79 -0.24
CA LEU A 156 -11.15 -7.14 0.25
C LEU A 156 -10.90 -8.15 -0.87
N LEU A 157 -11.18 -7.81 -2.13
CA LEU A 157 -11.00 -8.71 -3.27
C LEU A 157 -9.60 -9.36 -3.37
N PRO A 158 -8.47 -8.66 -3.14
CA PRO A 158 -7.15 -9.28 -3.18
C PRO A 158 -6.78 -10.05 -1.89
N ALA A 159 -7.59 -10.01 -0.83
CA ALA A 159 -7.27 -10.68 0.43
C ALA A 159 -7.04 -12.20 0.29
N PRO A 160 -7.82 -12.96 -0.51
CA PRO A 160 -7.52 -14.37 -0.80
C PRO A 160 -6.18 -14.55 -1.52
N LEU A 161 -5.82 -13.66 -2.45
CA LEU A 161 -4.53 -13.68 -3.14
C LEU A 161 -3.37 -13.42 -2.18
N LEU A 162 -3.53 -12.47 -1.26
CA LEU A 162 -2.55 -12.18 -0.21
C LEU A 162 -2.37 -13.37 0.75
N ARG A 163 -3.46 -14.09 1.05
CA ARG A 163 -3.43 -15.31 1.87
C ARG A 163 -2.71 -16.46 1.16
N MET A 164 -3.02 -16.70 -0.12
CA MET A 164 -2.33 -17.74 -0.91
C MET A 164 -0.85 -17.41 -1.14
N GLY A 165 -0.51 -16.13 -1.23
CA GLY A 165 0.86 -15.64 -1.37
C GLY A 165 1.66 -15.59 -0.07
N TRP A 166 1.09 -15.99 1.07
CA TRP A 166 1.79 -15.98 2.36
C TRP A 166 3.01 -16.92 2.34
N PRO A 167 4.19 -16.54 2.88
CA PRO A 167 4.55 -15.26 3.53
C PRO A 167 5.11 -14.20 2.58
N ARG A 168 5.19 -14.47 1.27
CA ARG A 168 5.80 -13.59 0.26
C ARG A 168 5.03 -12.27 0.09
N SER A 169 3.73 -12.29 0.32
CA SER A 169 2.85 -11.12 0.28
C SER A 169 3.13 -10.10 1.39
N VAL A 170 3.65 -10.53 2.54
CA VAL A 170 3.92 -9.64 3.68
C VAL A 170 5.36 -9.17 3.71
N PHE A 171 6.31 -10.08 3.49
CA PHE A 171 7.73 -9.79 3.70
C PHE A 171 8.52 -9.64 2.40
N GLY A 172 7.86 -9.83 1.25
CA GLY A 172 8.51 -9.86 -0.05
C GLY A 172 9.16 -11.19 -0.38
N ARG A 173 10.02 -11.18 -1.40
CA ARG A 173 10.72 -12.37 -1.90
C ARG A 173 12.18 -12.44 -1.42
N ARG A 174 12.75 -11.30 -1.00
CA ARG A 174 14.18 -11.17 -0.66
C ARG A 174 14.40 -10.63 0.76
N ARG A 175 15.46 -11.12 1.39
CA ARG A 175 16.02 -10.58 2.64
C ARG A 175 16.95 -9.38 2.38
N LEU A 176 17.36 -8.71 3.47
CA LEU A 176 18.40 -7.67 3.49
C LEU A 176 19.75 -8.12 2.90
N ASP A 177 20.12 -9.38 3.10
CA ASP A 177 21.33 -10.01 2.59
C ASP A 177 21.21 -10.45 1.12
N GLY A 178 20.07 -10.21 0.46
CA GLY A 178 19.81 -10.62 -0.92
C GLY A 178 19.37 -12.07 -1.08
N ARG A 179 19.36 -12.86 0.00
CA ARG A 179 18.96 -14.28 -0.05
C ARG A 179 17.44 -14.41 -0.16
N SER A 180 17.00 -15.52 -0.75
CA SER A 180 15.57 -15.86 -0.84
C SER A 180 14.96 -16.05 0.53
N LEU A 181 13.85 -15.34 0.78
CA LEU A 181 13.09 -15.41 2.03
C LEU A 181 12.50 -16.80 2.27
N VAL A 182 12.04 -17.46 1.21
CA VAL A 182 11.36 -18.76 1.25
C VAL A 182 12.27 -19.85 1.81
N VAL A 183 13.54 -19.85 1.39
CA VAL A 183 14.50 -20.90 1.75
C VAL A 183 15.09 -20.66 3.15
N HIS A 184 15.31 -19.40 3.52
CA HIS A 184 16.04 -19.04 4.72
C HIS A 184 15.15 -18.54 5.88
N GLY A 185 13.85 -18.33 5.66
CA GLY A 185 12.94 -17.67 6.62
C GLY A 185 13.25 -16.18 6.77
N LEU A 186 12.63 -15.46 7.71
CA LEU A 186 12.98 -14.06 8.03
C LEU A 186 13.57 -13.96 9.44
N PRO A 187 14.79 -13.43 9.64
CA PRO A 187 15.31 -13.17 10.98
C PRO A 187 14.53 -12.02 11.60
N VAL A 188 14.22 -12.10 12.90
CA VAL A 188 13.46 -11.06 13.64
C VAL A 188 14.08 -9.67 13.47
N ARG A 189 15.42 -9.57 13.49
CA ARG A 189 16.13 -8.30 13.28
C ARG A 189 15.83 -7.69 11.91
N HIS A 190 15.77 -8.48 10.85
CA HIS A 190 15.47 -7.95 9.51
C HIS A 190 14.00 -7.56 9.41
N ALA A 191 13.09 -8.32 10.03
CA ALA A 191 11.68 -7.98 10.09
C ALA A 191 11.45 -6.62 10.74
N ALA A 192 12.13 -6.34 11.86
CA ALA A 192 12.05 -5.05 12.55
C ALA A 192 12.56 -3.90 11.68
N VAL A 193 13.66 -4.08 10.96
CA VAL A 193 14.20 -3.06 10.04
C VAL A 193 13.22 -2.78 8.89
N PHE A 194 12.63 -3.83 8.30
CA PHE A 194 11.61 -3.66 7.26
C PHE A 194 10.37 -2.93 7.79
N ALA A 195 9.88 -3.30 8.97
CA ALA A 195 8.72 -2.67 9.59
C ALA A 195 8.98 -1.19 9.90
N ALA A 196 10.15 -0.86 10.46
CA ALA A 196 10.53 0.51 10.75
C ALA A 196 10.66 1.36 9.48
N ALA A 197 11.32 0.84 8.44
CA ALA A 197 11.45 1.53 7.16
C ALA A 197 10.10 1.71 6.46
N TRP A 198 9.23 0.70 6.52
CA TRP A 198 7.88 0.77 6.00
C TRP A 198 7.05 1.83 6.73
N LEU A 199 7.00 1.80 8.06
CA LEU A 199 6.29 2.80 8.86
C LEU A 199 6.79 4.21 8.56
N ALA A 200 8.11 4.41 8.56
CA ALA A 200 8.72 5.71 8.24
C ALA A 200 8.37 6.19 6.84
N SER A 201 8.32 5.29 5.84
CA SER A 201 7.94 5.65 4.48
C SER A 201 6.46 6.05 4.37
N VAL A 202 5.57 5.30 5.06
CA VAL A 202 4.13 5.59 5.06
C VAL A 202 3.85 6.92 5.76
N THR A 203 4.49 7.19 6.91
CA THR A 203 4.33 8.46 7.61
C THR A 203 4.91 9.63 6.81
N ALA A 204 6.07 9.46 6.19
CA ALA A 204 6.69 10.46 5.32
C ALA A 204 5.85 10.78 4.08
N GLY A 205 5.05 9.83 3.58
CA GLY A 205 4.11 10.07 2.49
C GLY A 205 2.78 10.68 2.95
N ALA A 206 2.20 10.14 4.02
CA ALA A 206 0.88 10.54 4.52
C ALA A 206 0.87 11.95 5.12
N LEU A 207 1.89 12.33 5.90
CA LEU A 207 1.93 13.64 6.58
C LEU A 207 1.93 14.81 5.59
N PRO A 208 2.79 14.85 4.55
CA PRO A 208 2.74 15.93 3.56
C PRO A 208 1.41 16.00 2.81
N ALA A 209 0.78 14.86 2.51
CA ALA A 209 -0.53 14.84 1.87
C ALA A 209 -1.61 15.46 2.76
N LEU A 210 -1.62 15.14 4.07
CA LEU A 210 -2.53 15.75 5.04
C LEU A 210 -2.27 17.26 5.19
N LEU A 211 -1.01 17.65 5.31
CA LEU A 211 -0.63 19.07 5.42
C LEU A 211 -1.02 19.86 4.16
N LEU A 212 -0.92 19.23 2.99
CA LEU A 212 -1.35 19.84 1.73
C LEU A 212 -2.88 19.98 1.70
N ALA A 213 -3.62 18.94 2.10
CA ALA A 213 -5.08 18.98 2.16
C ALA A 213 -5.60 20.07 3.12
N GLN A 214 -4.94 20.28 4.26
CA GLN A 214 -5.27 21.34 5.21
C GLN A 214 -5.10 22.76 4.65
N ARG A 215 -4.35 22.96 3.57
CA ARG A 215 -4.21 24.27 2.92
C ARG A 215 -5.37 24.58 1.97
N PHE A 216 -6.17 23.58 1.64
CA PHE A 216 -7.26 23.65 0.65
C PHE A 216 -8.65 23.41 1.25
N SER A 217 -8.71 23.10 2.56
CA SER A 217 -9.95 22.95 3.33
C SER A 217 -10.28 24.26 4.03
#